data_AF-A0A060C521-F1
#
_entry.id   AF-A0A060C521-F1
#
_cell.length_a   1.000
_cell.length_b   1.000
_cell.length_c   1.000
_cell.angle_alpha   90.00
_cell.angle_beta   90.00
_cell.angle_gamma   90.00
#
_symmetry.space_group_name_H-M   'P 1'
#
loop_
_entity.id
_entity.type
_entity.pdbx_description
1 polymer ?
#
loop_
_entity_poly.entity_id
_entity_poly.type
_entity_poly.pdbx_seq_one_letter_code
_entity_poly.pdbx_strand_id
1 'polypeptide(L)'
;MILVLPNGRALKDDSAENSMAPDRVVGFTIFERDLIDDLIPFIEANYPVYTDREHRAIAGLSMGGGQTLNFGLGNLDKFAWIGAFSSAPNTKAP
;
A
#
# COMPACT_ATOMS: atom_id res chain seq x y z
N MET A 1 1.16 15.69 10.75
CA MET A 1 1.23 14.35 10.14
C MET A 1 -0.17 13.77 10.14
N ILE A 2 -0.61 13.22 9.01
CA ILE A 2 -1.87 12.48 8.90
C ILE A 2 -1.52 11.00 8.77
N LEU A 3 -2.26 10.13 9.45
CA LEU A 3 -2.15 8.68 9.31
C LEU A 3 -3.38 8.16 8.57
N VAL A 4 -3.16 7.45 7.48
CA VAL A 4 -4.22 6.86 6.65
C VAL A 4 -4.10 5.35 6.77
N LEU A 5 -5.16 4.69 7.25
CA LEU A 5 -5.20 3.24 7.49
C LEU A 5 -6.24 2.60 6.56
N PRO A 6 -5.94 2.47 5.26
CA PRO A 6 -6.86 1.88 4.31
C PRO A 6 -6.93 0.37 4.48
N ASN A 7 -7.96 -0.24 3.89
CA ASN A 7 -7.95 -1.67 3.66
C ASN A 7 -6.89 -2.00 2.59
N GLY A 8 -5.93 -2.87 2.91
CA GLY A 8 -4.82 -3.23 2.03
C GLY A 8 -5.20 -4.19 0.89
N ARG A 9 -6.48 -4.42 0.63
CA ARG A 9 -6.98 -5.28 -0.45
C ARG A 9 -7.93 -4.51 -1.36
N ALA A 10 -7.63 -4.53 -2.65
CA ALA A 10 -8.48 -3.96 -3.70
C ALA A 10 -9.26 -5.08 -4.41
N LEU A 11 -10.41 -5.44 -3.84
CA LEU A 11 -11.33 -6.44 -4.40
C LEU A 11 -12.77 -5.94 -4.33
N LYS A 12 -13.59 -6.34 -5.31
CA LYS A 12 -15.02 -6.04 -5.33
C LYS A 12 -15.78 -6.74 -4.19
N ASP A 13 -15.43 -8.00 -3.93
CA ASP A 13 -15.84 -8.73 -2.73
C ASP A 13 -14.60 -8.92 -1.86
N ASP A 14 -14.46 -8.06 -0.85
CA ASP A 14 -13.35 -8.11 0.10
C ASP A 14 -13.77 -8.72 1.44
N SER A 15 -14.68 -9.71 1.43
CA SER A 15 -14.98 -10.47 2.65
C SER A 15 -13.74 -11.19 3.21
N ALA A 16 -13.74 -11.42 4.53
CA ALA A 16 -12.67 -12.10 5.23
C ALA A 16 -12.69 -13.63 5.02
N GLU A 17 -13.76 -14.16 4.41
CA GLU A 17 -13.88 -15.58 4.08
C GLU A 17 -12.81 -16.00 3.08
N ASN A 18 -12.12 -17.10 3.38
CA ASN A 18 -11.07 -17.68 2.53
C ASN A 18 -10.10 -16.62 1.97
N SER A 19 -9.67 -15.66 2.80
CA SER A 19 -8.84 -14.52 2.39
C SER A 19 -7.50 -14.91 1.76
N MET A 20 -7.06 -16.15 1.98
CA MET A 20 -5.84 -16.74 1.42
C MET A 20 -6.08 -17.59 0.16
N ALA A 21 -7.32 -17.65 -0.34
CA ALA A 21 -7.60 -18.30 -1.62
C ALA A 21 -6.84 -17.57 -2.76
N PRO A 22 -6.35 -18.29 -3.79
CA PRO A 22 -5.48 -17.70 -4.81
C PRO A 22 -6.07 -16.47 -5.51
N ASP A 23 -7.38 -16.47 -5.76
CA ASP A 23 -8.14 -15.39 -6.37
C ASP A 23 -8.32 -14.17 -5.45
N ARG A 24 -8.12 -14.32 -4.14
CA ARG A 24 -8.21 -13.25 -3.15
C ARG A 24 -6.85 -12.64 -2.80
N VAL A 25 -5.79 -13.44 -2.87
CA VAL A 25 -4.41 -12.97 -2.64
C VAL A 25 -4.02 -11.89 -3.66
N VAL A 26 -4.55 -11.94 -4.88
CA VAL A 26 -4.32 -10.89 -5.90
C VAL A 26 -4.78 -9.50 -5.45
N GLY A 27 -5.79 -9.42 -4.57
CA GLY A 27 -6.30 -8.16 -4.02
C GLY A 27 -5.23 -7.35 -3.30
N PHE A 28 -4.28 -8.02 -2.63
CA PHE A 28 -3.14 -7.35 -2.01
C PHE A 28 -2.22 -6.71 -3.04
N THR A 29 -2.07 -7.30 -4.23
CA THR A 29 -1.21 -6.75 -5.28
C THR A 29 -1.89 -5.63 -6.07
N ILE A 30 -3.20 -5.75 -6.33
CA ILE A 30 -3.97 -4.73 -7.07
C ILE A 30 -4.05 -3.42 -6.29
N PHE A 31 -4.04 -3.50 -4.95
CA PHE A 31 -4.08 -2.33 -4.07
C PHE A 31 -2.97 -1.29 -4.33
N GLU A 32 -1.87 -1.65 -5.01
CA GLU A 32 -0.87 -0.68 -5.46
C GLU A 32 -1.50 0.45 -6.29
N ARG A 33 -2.42 0.12 -7.19
CA ARG A 33 -3.08 1.09 -8.06
C ARG A 33 -4.06 1.95 -7.30
N ASP A 34 -4.93 1.36 -6.50
CA ASP A 34 -5.84 2.11 -5.61
C ASP A 34 -5.06 3.07 -4.70
N LEU A 35 -3.88 2.67 -4.19
CA LEU A 35 -3.05 3.53 -3.36
C LEU A 35 -2.50 4.73 -4.14
N ILE A 36 -1.88 4.49 -5.30
CA ILE A 36 -1.16 5.51 -6.07
C ILE A 36 -2.09 6.42 -6.87
N ASP A 37 -3.06 5.82 -7.55
CA ASP A 37 -3.88 6.49 -8.55
C ASP A 37 -5.16 7.09 -7.94
N ASP A 38 -5.64 6.58 -6.78
CA ASP A 38 -6.88 7.05 -6.15
C ASP A 38 -6.68 7.63 -4.74
N LEU A 39 -6.13 6.85 -3.80
CA LEU A 39 -6.09 7.20 -2.38
C LEU A 39 -5.17 8.39 -2.10
N ILE A 40 -3.94 8.39 -2.64
CA ILE A 40 -3.02 9.52 -2.46
C ILE A 40 -3.63 10.82 -3.03
N PRO A 41 -4.10 10.87 -4.30
CA PRO A 41 -4.77 12.06 -4.84
C PRO A 41 -5.99 12.49 -4.02
N PHE A 42 -6.80 11.55 -3.54
CA PHE A 42 -7.95 11.86 -2.70
C PHE A 42 -7.52 12.56 -1.40
N ILE A 43 -6.49 12.06 -0.71
CA ILE A 43 -5.99 12.68 0.53
C ILE A 43 -5.45 14.09 0.26
N GLU A 44 -4.67 14.26 -0.82
CA GLU A 44 -4.11 15.56 -1.22
C GLU A 44 -5.17 16.60 -1.57
N ALA A 45 -6.29 16.17 -2.16
CA ALA A 45 -7.38 17.08 -2.53
C ALA A 45 -8.27 17.48 -1.33
N ASN A 46 -8.38 16.62 -0.32
CA ASN A 46 -9.35 16.80 0.78
C ASN A 46 -8.72 17.26 2.10
N TYR A 47 -7.40 17.15 2.25
CA TYR A 47 -6.70 17.49 3.49
C TYR A 47 -5.45 18.34 3.21
N PRO A 48 -5.09 19.27 4.12
CA PRO A 48 -3.88 20.06 3.98
C PRO A 48 -2.63 19.21 4.29
N VAL A 49 -2.05 18.62 3.25
CA VAL A 49 -0.85 17.78 3.31
C VAL A 49 0.22 18.28 2.33
N TYR A 50 1.48 17.96 2.60
CA TYR A 50 2.56 18.09 1.62
C TYR A 50 2.43 16.99 0.55
N THR A 51 2.79 17.31 -0.69
CA THR A 51 2.61 16.40 -1.85
C THR A 51 3.93 15.81 -2.38
N ASP A 52 5.08 16.30 -1.92
CA ASP A 52 6.38 15.77 -2.29
C ASP A 52 6.71 14.46 -1.53
N ARG A 53 7.70 13.72 -2.03
CA ARG A 53 8.08 12.41 -1.48
C ARG A 53 8.69 12.47 -0.08
N GLU A 54 9.38 13.56 0.27
CA GLU A 54 10.10 13.68 1.55
C GLU A 54 9.12 13.76 2.72
N HIS A 55 7.86 14.09 2.45
CA HIS A 55 6.79 14.14 3.44
C HIS A 55 5.82 12.94 3.36
N ARG A 56 6.13 11.92 2.54
CA ARG A 56 5.29 10.74 2.39
C ARG A 56 6.05 9.46 2.79
N ALA A 57 5.45 8.74 3.73
CA ALA A 57 5.92 7.46 4.22
C ALA A 57 4.90 6.34 3.90
N ILE A 58 5.39 5.12 3.71
CA ILE A 58 4.58 3.92 3.63
C ILE A 58 5.11 2.89 4.63
N ALA A 59 4.21 2.26 5.39
CA ALA A 59 4.56 1.25 6.38
C ALA A 59 3.51 0.15 6.48
N GLY A 60 3.93 -1.04 6.89
CA GLY A 60 3.04 -2.18 7.00
C GLY A 60 3.65 -3.38 7.71
N LEU A 61 2.75 -4.24 8.23
CA LEU A 61 3.05 -5.46 8.99
C LEU A 61 2.70 -6.71 8.16
N SER A 62 3.53 -7.76 8.22
CA SER A 62 3.22 -9.07 7.61
C SER A 62 2.95 -8.93 6.11
N MET A 63 1.75 -9.28 5.62
CA MET A 63 1.36 -9.03 4.22
C MET A 63 1.50 -7.55 3.84
N GLY A 64 1.11 -6.64 4.73
CA GLY A 64 1.30 -5.19 4.54
C GLY A 64 2.77 -4.79 4.51
N GLY A 65 3.65 -5.54 5.17
CA GLY A 65 5.11 -5.35 5.08
C GLY A 65 5.65 -5.76 3.71
N GLY A 66 5.13 -6.85 3.13
CA GLY A 66 5.42 -7.26 1.76
C GLY A 66 4.95 -6.21 0.74
N GLN A 67 3.70 -5.72 0.89
CA GLN A 67 3.17 -4.61 0.08
C GLN A 67 4.02 -3.34 0.22
N THR A 68 4.42 -2.99 1.44
CA THR A 68 5.25 -1.82 1.72
C THR A 68 6.58 -1.88 0.97
N LEU A 69 7.24 -3.05 0.94
CA LEU A 69 8.47 -3.23 0.17
C LEU A 69 8.19 -3.15 -1.34
N ASN A 70 7.17 -3.85 -1.83
CA ASN A 70 6.84 -3.88 -3.25
C ASN A 70 6.48 -2.49 -3.80
N PHE A 71 5.61 -1.78 -3.09
CA PHE A 71 5.05 -0.50 -3.54
C PHE A 71 6.01 0.63 -3.24
N GLY A 72 6.63 0.63 -2.06
CA GLY A 72 7.59 1.65 -1.68
C GLY A 72 8.81 1.66 -2.60
N LEU A 73 9.46 0.50 -2.79
CA LEU A 73 10.66 0.40 -3.63
C LEU A 73 10.34 0.54 -5.13
N GLY A 74 9.13 0.16 -5.55
CA GLY A 74 8.67 0.36 -6.93
C GLY A 74 8.28 1.81 -7.28
N ASN A 75 8.04 2.66 -6.29
CA ASN A 75 7.55 4.04 -6.47
C ASN A 75 8.38 5.04 -5.64
N LEU A 76 9.71 4.98 -5.80
CA LEU A 76 10.63 5.84 -5.05
C LEU A 76 10.44 7.34 -5.33
N ASP A 77 9.82 7.73 -6.44
CA ASP A 77 9.42 9.12 -6.72
C ASP A 77 8.27 9.60 -5.82
N LYS A 78 7.53 8.68 -5.19
CA LYS A 78 6.38 8.97 -4.32
C LYS A 78 6.70 8.86 -2.83
N PHE A 79 7.60 7.95 -2.45
CA PHE A 79 7.92 7.65 -1.05
C PHE A 79 9.40 7.84 -0.75
N ALA A 80 9.71 8.62 0.30
CA ALA A 80 11.07 8.72 0.84
C ALA A 80 11.33 7.78 2.02
N TRP A 81 10.26 7.31 2.68
CA TRP A 81 10.36 6.53 3.91
C TRP A 81 9.55 5.24 3.80
N ILE A 82 10.20 4.09 3.96
CA ILE A 82 9.62 2.76 3.79
C ILE A 82 9.86 1.96 5.07
N GLY A 83 8.77 1.62 5.79
CA GLY A 83 8.81 0.93 7.07
C GLY A 83 8.14 -0.45 7.01
N ALA A 84 8.92 -1.49 6.74
CA ALA A 84 8.41 -2.85 6.59
C ALA A 84 8.65 -3.69 7.85
N PHE A 85 7.59 -4.18 8.48
CA PHE A 85 7.66 -4.91 9.75
C PHE A 85 7.25 -6.38 9.57
N SER A 86 8.14 -7.31 9.92
CA SER A 86 7.89 -8.76 9.84
C SER A 86 7.29 -9.19 8.51
N SER A 87 7.86 -8.70 7.40
CA SER A 87 7.25 -8.76 6.06
C SER A 87 7.03 -10.18 5.54
N ALA A 88 5.89 -10.37 4.87
CA ALA A 88 5.70 -11.49 3.97
C ALA A 88 6.71 -11.42 2.79
N PRO A 89 7.07 -12.56 2.17
CA PRO A 89 8.05 -12.60 1.09
C PRO A 89 7.70 -11.65 -0.07
N ASN A 90 8.72 -11.02 -0.64
CA ASN A 90 8.57 -10.17 -1.81
C ASN A 90 8.10 -11.02 -3.01
N THR A 91 7.05 -10.58 -3.69
CA THR A 91 6.47 -11.26 -4.85
C THR A 91 7.01 -10.76 -6.19
N LYS A 92 7.84 -9.70 -6.18
CA LYS A 92 8.53 -9.15 -7.35
C LYS A 92 10.06 -9.23 -7.15
N ALA A 93 10.79 -9.46 -8.23
CA ALA A 93 12.25 -9.34 -8.17
C ALA A 93 12.65 -7.88 -7.90
N PRO A 94 13.72 -7.63 -7.13
CA PRO A 94 14.23 -6.28 -6.88
C PRO A 94 14.73 -5.59 -8.16
#